data_AF-R5H5T8-F1
#
_entry.id   AF-R5H5T8-F1
#
_cell.length_a   1.000
_cell.length_b   1.000
_cell.length_c   1.000
_cell.angle_alpha   90.00
_cell.angle_beta   90.00
_cell.angle_gamma   90.00
#
_symmetry.space_group_name_H-M   'P 1'
#
loop_
_entity.id
_entity.type
_entity.pdbx_description
1 polymer ?
#
loop_
_entity_poly.entity_id
_entity_poly.type
_entity_poly.pdbx_seq_one_letter_code
_entity_poly.pdbx_strand_id
1 'polypeptide(L)'
;MINNYIKMISGMLRIPMPTVFYNDSALQPGQQAHLTPDGKQLYLRRLKSPSLDQLFSVCFELRREWQRRTDNELYFGNFRSGAEIGLRDFSIQPSVVDCNAFAAVMIRAFFGVEPQFEGLPGVARSRIDNRIAEIRRNEFPQLANMKLPH
;
A
#
# COMPACT_ATOMS: atom_id res chain seq x y z
N MET A 1 13.43 -10.90 -6.11
CA MET A 1 12.08 -11.13 -5.53
C MET A 1 11.25 -9.84 -5.52
N ILE A 2 11.67 -8.79 -4.80
CA ILE A 2 10.89 -7.54 -4.68
C ILE A 2 10.67 -6.79 -6.01
N ASN A 3 11.63 -6.77 -6.93
CA ASN A 3 11.44 -6.14 -8.25
C ASN A 3 10.33 -6.82 -9.08
N ASN A 4 10.22 -8.14 -9.02
CA ASN A 4 9.16 -8.87 -9.71
C ASN A 4 7.79 -8.59 -9.07
N TYR A 5 7.76 -8.48 -7.74
CA TYR A 5 6.58 -8.10 -6.99
C TYR A 5 6.10 -6.68 -7.37
N ILE A 6 7.01 -5.71 -7.41
CA ILE A 6 6.75 -4.32 -7.85
C ILE A 6 6.23 -4.30 -9.28
N LYS A 7 6.89 -5.01 -10.21
CA LYS A 7 6.50 -5.09 -11.62
C LYS A 7 5.09 -5.64 -11.78
N MET A 8 4.78 -6.71 -11.05
CA MET A 8 3.46 -7.34 -11.07
C MET A 8 2.37 -6.39 -10.56
N ILE A 9 2.56 -5.77 -9.37
CA ILE A 9 1.59 -4.81 -8.81
C ILE A 9 1.40 -3.62 -9.75
N SER A 10 2.49 -3.08 -10.30
CA SER A 10 2.43 -1.96 -11.25
C SER A 10 1.62 -2.33 -12.48
N GLY A 11 1.80 -3.55 -13.00
CA GLY A 11 1.01 -4.09 -14.10
C GLY A 11 -0.47 -4.27 -13.75
N MET A 12 -0.78 -4.78 -12.56
CA MET A 12 -2.16 -4.94 -12.08
C MET A 12 -2.88 -3.59 -11.93
N LEU A 13 -2.19 -2.59 -11.41
CA LEU A 13 -2.70 -1.22 -11.26
C LEU A 13 -2.62 -0.41 -12.57
N ARG A 14 -2.00 -0.95 -13.63
CA ARG A 14 -1.75 -0.24 -14.90
C ARG A 14 -1.03 1.10 -14.71
N ILE A 15 -0.10 1.15 -13.76
CA ILE A 15 0.78 2.30 -13.54
C ILE A 15 2.19 2.02 -14.09
N PRO A 16 2.94 3.07 -14.47
CA PRO A 16 4.35 2.89 -14.84
C PRO A 16 5.13 2.24 -13.70
N MET A 17 5.99 1.28 -14.03
CA MET A 17 6.88 0.69 -13.03
C MET A 17 7.92 1.74 -12.60
N PRO A 18 8.03 2.06 -11.30
CA PRO A 18 9.04 2.99 -10.84
C PRO A 18 10.44 2.39 -10.90
N THR A 19 11.44 3.26 -11.03
CA THR A 19 12.85 2.87 -10.86
C THR A 19 13.11 2.65 -9.39
N VAL A 20 13.69 1.50 -9.03
CA VAL A 20 13.86 1.07 -7.65
C VAL A 20 15.27 1.41 -7.15
N PHE A 21 15.36 2.08 -6.00
CA PHE A 21 16.61 2.42 -5.34
C PHE A 21 16.61 1.92 -3.91
N TYR A 22 17.74 1.40 -3.44
CA TYR A 22 17.94 1.08 -2.03
C TYR A 22 18.70 2.21 -1.36
N ASN A 23 18.01 3.07 -0.62
CA ASN A 23 18.61 4.27 -0.02
C ASN A 23 17.90 4.66 1.28
N ASP A 24 18.55 4.34 2.40
CA ASP A 24 18.04 4.63 3.74
C ASP A 24 17.96 6.12 4.05
N SER A 25 18.83 6.95 3.44
CA SER A 25 18.84 8.40 3.63
C SER A 25 17.63 9.09 2.99
N ALA A 26 16.94 8.42 2.07
CA ALA A 26 15.72 8.92 1.44
C ALA A 26 14.45 8.59 2.24
N LEU A 27 14.58 7.93 3.40
CA LEU A 27 13.46 7.41 4.19
C LEU A 27 13.44 8.01 5.59
N GLN A 28 12.25 8.40 6.06
CA GLN A 28 12.05 8.78 7.45
C GLN A 28 12.20 7.55 8.39
N PRO A 29 12.47 7.76 9.69
CA PRO A 29 12.45 6.69 10.67
C PRO A 29 11.14 5.88 10.61
N GLY A 30 11.26 4.55 10.58
CA GLY A 30 10.12 3.64 10.48
C GLY A 30 9.60 3.40 9.04
N GLN A 31 9.93 4.24 8.06
CA GLN A 31 9.54 3.99 6.67
C GLN A 31 10.35 2.85 6.05
N GLN A 32 9.65 1.93 5.38
CA GLN A 32 10.26 0.81 4.63
C GLN A 32 10.33 1.07 3.12
N ALA A 33 9.44 1.90 2.61
CA ALA A 33 9.38 2.33 1.22
C ALA A 33 8.85 3.76 1.11
N HIS A 34 9.27 4.48 0.06
CA HIS A 34 8.73 5.80 -0.29
C HIS A 34 8.79 5.99 -1.80
N LEU A 35 7.67 6.32 -2.41
CA LEU A 35 7.60 6.69 -3.83
C LEU A 35 7.62 8.22 -3.96
N THR A 36 8.43 8.72 -4.89
CA THR A 36 8.49 10.15 -5.19
C THR A 36 7.15 10.69 -5.66
N PRO A 37 6.83 11.98 -5.41
CA PRO A 37 5.55 12.56 -5.82
C PRO A 37 5.24 12.50 -7.32
N ASP A 38 6.25 12.36 -8.18
CA ASP A 38 6.10 12.20 -9.62
C ASP A 38 5.89 10.73 -10.07
N GLY A 39 5.87 9.80 -9.11
CA GLY A 39 5.64 8.38 -9.32
C GLY A 39 6.81 7.63 -9.97
N LYS A 40 7.99 8.26 -10.14
CA LYS A 40 9.07 7.68 -10.95
C LYS A 40 10.10 6.87 -10.16
N GLN A 41 10.34 7.21 -8.90
CA GLN A 41 11.41 6.62 -8.10
C GLN A 41 10.87 6.04 -6.81
N LEU A 42 11.12 4.75 -6.59
CA LEU A 42 10.74 4.03 -5.37
C LEU A 42 11.99 3.76 -4.54
N TYR A 43 12.09 4.43 -3.40
CA TYR A 43 13.16 4.22 -2.42
C TYR A 43 12.75 3.14 -1.44
N LEU A 44 13.65 2.17 -1.21
CA LEU A 44 13.46 1.04 -0.31
C LEU A 44 14.54 1.03 0.77
N ARG A 45 14.14 0.60 1.97
CA ARG A 45 15.05 0.31 3.09
C ARG A 45 16.03 -0.81 2.70
N ARG A 46 17.33 -0.66 3.01
CA ARG A 46 18.31 -1.74 2.81
C ARG A 46 18.12 -2.82 3.86
N LEU A 47 17.61 -3.97 3.41
CA LEU A 47 17.44 -5.17 4.23
C LEU A 47 18.19 -6.34 3.58
N LYS A 48 18.64 -7.32 4.40
CA LYS A 48 19.26 -8.55 3.89
C LYS A 48 18.30 -9.35 3.00
N SER A 49 17.01 -9.36 3.37
CA SER A 49 15.90 -9.90 2.61
C SER A 49 14.68 -8.99 2.79
N PRO A 50 13.78 -8.89 1.79
CA PRO A 50 12.55 -8.13 1.94
C PRO A 50 11.69 -8.67 3.09
N SER A 51 11.32 -7.79 4.02
CA SER A 51 10.34 -8.12 5.07
C SER A 51 8.91 -7.95 4.55
N LEU A 52 7.94 -8.54 5.27
CA LEU A 52 6.51 -8.31 4.98
C LEU A 52 6.15 -6.83 5.09
N ASP A 53 6.70 -6.09 6.06
CA ASP A 53 6.46 -4.65 6.20
C ASP A 53 6.99 -3.85 5.01
N GLN A 54 8.13 -4.25 4.45
CA GLN A 54 8.66 -3.63 3.23
C GLN A 54 7.77 -3.92 2.03
N LEU A 55 7.32 -5.16 1.87
CA LEU A 55 6.42 -5.56 0.78
C LEU A 55 5.05 -4.86 0.90
N PHE A 56 4.53 -4.75 2.13
CA PHE A 56 3.31 -4.01 2.45
C PHE A 56 3.46 -2.53 2.09
N SER A 57 4.55 -1.90 2.52
CA SER A 57 4.83 -0.48 2.25
C SER A 57 4.97 -0.21 0.75
N VAL A 58 5.58 -1.13 -0.01
CA VAL A 58 5.61 -1.04 -1.47
C VAL A 58 4.21 -1.07 -2.09
N CYS A 59 3.34 -1.98 -1.65
CA CYS A 59 1.95 -2.03 -2.14
C CYS A 59 1.20 -0.73 -1.84
N PHE A 60 1.38 -0.22 -0.63
CA PHE A 60 0.76 1.02 -0.17
C PHE A 60 1.17 2.20 -1.06
N GLU A 61 2.47 2.37 -1.34
CA GLU A 61 2.98 3.45 -2.18
C GLU A 61 2.52 3.33 -3.64
N LEU A 62 2.52 2.11 -4.20
CA LEU A 62 2.03 1.87 -5.57
C LEU A 62 0.52 2.12 -5.69
N ARG A 63 -0.27 1.73 -4.68
CA ARG A 63 -1.71 2.03 -4.66
C ARG A 63 -1.97 3.52 -4.55
N ARG A 64 -1.19 4.24 -3.74
CA ARG A 64 -1.26 5.70 -3.63
C ARG A 64 -1.01 6.39 -4.97
N GLU A 65 -0.07 5.91 -5.76
CA GLU A 65 0.16 6.42 -7.11
C GLU A 65 -1.00 6.14 -8.05
N TRP A 66 -1.57 4.95 -7.99
CA TRP A 66 -2.80 4.63 -8.73
C TRP A 66 -3.97 5.56 -8.34
N GLN A 67 -4.14 5.86 -7.06
CA GLN A 67 -5.15 6.81 -6.57
C GLN A 67 -4.96 8.19 -7.20
N ARG A 68 -3.72 8.71 -7.25
CA ARG A 68 -3.41 10.01 -7.86
C ARG A 68 -3.78 10.06 -9.33
N ARG A 69 -3.57 8.96 -10.06
CA ARG A 69 -3.84 8.87 -11.50
C ARG A 69 -5.32 8.63 -11.82
N THR A 70 -6.06 8.01 -10.90
CA THR A 70 -7.43 7.54 -11.15
C THR A 70 -8.47 8.55 -10.68
N ASP A 71 -8.33 9.06 -9.46
CA ASP A 71 -9.26 10.03 -8.90
C ASP A 71 -8.59 10.87 -7.79
N ASN A 72 -7.78 11.85 -8.20
CA ASN A 72 -7.04 12.66 -7.26
C ASN A 72 -7.95 13.46 -6.31
N GLU A 73 -9.15 13.86 -6.76
CA GLU A 73 -10.07 14.64 -5.93
C GLU A 73 -10.67 13.79 -4.81
N LEU A 74 -11.15 12.59 -5.13
CA LEU A 74 -11.70 11.65 -4.13
C LEU A 74 -10.69 11.33 -3.02
N TYR A 75 -9.44 11.07 -3.40
CA TYR A 75 -8.42 10.60 -2.46
C TYR A 75 -7.65 11.73 -1.78
N PHE A 76 -7.43 12.85 -2.48
CA PHE A 76 -6.51 13.90 -2.05
C PHE A 76 -7.10 15.32 -1.98
N GLY A 77 -8.33 15.57 -2.45
CA GLY A 77 -8.93 16.91 -2.45
C GLY A 77 -9.00 17.57 -1.07
N ASN A 78 -9.23 16.77 -0.02
CA ASN A 78 -9.25 17.22 1.38
C ASN A 78 -8.22 16.48 2.26
N PHE A 79 -7.17 15.91 1.66
CA PHE A 79 -6.20 15.12 2.41
C PHE A 79 -5.35 16.00 3.32
N ARG A 80 -5.20 15.57 4.58
CA ARG A 80 -4.38 16.24 5.59
C ARG A 80 -3.39 15.28 6.22
N SER A 81 -2.23 15.78 6.61
CA SER A 81 -1.17 14.95 7.20
C SER A 81 -1.52 14.50 8.62
N GLY A 82 -0.91 13.39 9.06
CA GLY A 82 -1.09 12.90 10.43
C GLY A 82 -0.57 13.85 11.50
N ALA A 83 0.38 14.72 11.15
CA ALA A 83 0.86 15.78 12.04
C ALA A 83 -0.20 16.86 12.31
N GLU A 84 -1.11 17.10 11.36
CA GLU A 84 -2.16 18.11 11.47
C GLU A 84 -3.40 17.62 12.21
N ILE A 85 -3.80 16.36 11.98
CA ILE A 85 -5.10 15.84 12.44
C ILE A 85 -4.98 14.64 13.39
N GLY A 86 -3.76 14.24 13.72
CA GLY A 86 -3.50 13.09 14.58
C GLY A 86 -3.78 11.74 13.91
N LEU A 87 -3.30 10.67 14.54
CA LEU A 87 -3.37 9.30 13.99
C LEU A 87 -4.81 8.85 13.71
N ARG A 88 -5.75 9.19 14.59
CA ARG A 88 -7.13 8.72 14.48
C ARG A 88 -7.79 9.22 13.21
N ASP A 89 -7.78 10.53 12.99
CA ASP A 89 -8.47 11.11 11.86
C ASP A 89 -7.67 10.90 10.57
N PHE A 90 -6.34 10.83 10.67
CA PHE A 90 -5.49 10.45 9.55
C PHE A 90 -5.79 9.05 9.00
N SER A 91 -5.89 8.06 9.89
CA SER A 91 -6.05 6.65 9.51
C SER A 91 -7.40 6.31 8.89
N ILE A 92 -8.41 7.18 9.02
CA ILE A 92 -9.74 7.00 8.43
C ILE A 92 -9.96 7.75 7.12
N GLN A 93 -8.96 8.50 6.65
CA GLN A 93 -9.03 9.22 5.37
C GLN A 93 -9.14 8.24 4.20
N PRO A 94 -9.91 8.55 3.14
CA PRO A 94 -10.14 7.65 2.01
C PRO A 94 -8.86 7.07 1.40
N SER A 95 -7.85 7.92 1.16
CA SER A 95 -6.56 7.49 0.61
C SER A 95 -5.86 6.46 1.50
N VAL A 96 -5.81 6.70 2.81
CA VAL A 96 -5.10 5.85 3.78
C VAL A 96 -5.81 4.52 3.97
N VAL A 97 -7.14 4.54 4.05
CA VAL A 97 -7.96 3.32 4.16
C VAL A 97 -7.77 2.44 2.92
N ASP A 98 -7.89 3.01 1.72
CA ASP A 98 -7.78 2.26 0.48
C ASP A 98 -6.36 1.70 0.24
N CYS A 99 -5.31 2.46 0.56
CA CYS A 99 -3.93 1.97 0.46
C CYS A 99 -3.66 0.81 1.43
N ASN A 100 -4.11 0.91 2.69
CA ASN A 100 -3.95 -0.17 3.67
C ASN A 100 -4.73 -1.42 3.26
N ALA A 101 -5.97 -1.24 2.80
CA ALA A 101 -6.82 -2.35 2.36
C ALA A 101 -6.22 -3.07 1.15
N PHE A 102 -5.76 -2.33 0.13
CA PHE A 102 -5.10 -2.92 -1.02
C PHE A 102 -3.84 -3.68 -0.63
N ALA A 103 -2.98 -3.09 0.20
CA ALA A 103 -1.77 -3.75 0.68
C ALA A 103 -2.09 -5.03 1.46
N ALA A 104 -3.12 -5.04 2.30
CA ALA A 104 -3.57 -6.25 3.01
C ALA A 104 -4.06 -7.34 2.04
N VAL A 105 -4.84 -6.98 1.01
CA VAL A 105 -5.27 -7.93 -0.03
C VAL A 105 -4.06 -8.57 -0.72
N MET A 106 -3.06 -7.78 -1.08
CA MET A 106 -1.84 -8.29 -1.73
C MET A 106 -1.01 -9.16 -0.78
N ILE A 107 -0.83 -8.74 0.47
CA ILE A 107 -0.06 -9.54 1.44
C ILE A 107 -0.74 -10.88 1.70
N ARG A 108 -2.06 -10.90 1.86
CA ARG A 108 -2.80 -12.16 2.01
C ARG A 108 -2.68 -13.06 0.79
N ALA A 109 -2.88 -12.52 -0.40
CA ALA A 109 -2.87 -13.30 -1.63
C ALA A 109 -1.50 -13.91 -1.95
N PHE A 110 -0.41 -13.20 -1.65
CA PHE A 110 0.96 -13.62 -2.03
C PHE A 110 1.75 -14.30 -0.91
N PHE A 111 1.37 -14.10 0.34
CA PHE A 111 2.13 -14.62 1.48
C PHE A 111 1.26 -15.39 2.49
N GLY A 112 -0.06 -15.44 2.29
CA GLY A 112 -0.95 -16.22 3.14
C GLY A 112 -1.08 -15.66 4.56
N VAL A 113 -0.70 -14.41 4.81
CA VAL A 113 -0.75 -13.75 6.13
C VAL A 113 -1.66 -12.52 6.10
N GLU A 114 -2.26 -12.17 7.23
CA GLU A 114 -3.10 -10.97 7.36
C GLU A 114 -2.35 -9.93 8.22
N PRO A 115 -2.25 -8.66 7.79
CA PRO A 115 -1.72 -7.60 8.63
C PRO A 115 -2.59 -7.40 9.88
N GLN A 116 -1.96 -7.24 11.04
CA GLN A 116 -2.69 -7.11 12.31
C GLN A 116 -3.22 -5.70 12.57
N PHE A 117 -2.66 -4.68 11.92
CA PHE A 117 -2.99 -3.27 12.13
C PHE A 117 -2.97 -2.86 13.62
N GLU A 118 -1.99 -3.38 14.36
CA GLU A 118 -1.76 -3.02 15.75
C GLU A 118 -1.48 -1.51 15.85
N GLY A 119 -2.04 -0.87 16.88
CA GLY A 119 -1.92 0.58 17.06
C GLY A 119 -2.88 1.44 16.25
N LEU A 120 -3.62 0.89 15.26
CA LEU A 120 -4.69 1.64 14.60
C LEU A 120 -5.95 1.72 15.50
N PRO A 121 -6.70 2.84 15.45
CA PRO A 121 -8.01 2.92 16.10
C PRO A 121 -8.98 1.89 15.51
N GLY A 122 -9.90 1.38 16.34
CA GLY A 122 -10.89 0.38 15.90
C GLY A 122 -11.71 0.81 14.69
N VAL A 123 -12.09 2.10 14.61
CA VAL A 123 -12.81 2.65 13.46
C VAL A 123 -12.01 2.59 12.15
N ALA A 124 -10.68 2.76 12.21
CA ALA A 124 -9.83 2.64 11.03
C ALA A 124 -9.75 1.18 10.57
N ARG A 125 -9.59 0.23 11.49
CA ARG A 125 -9.63 -1.21 11.18
C ARG A 125 -10.94 -1.61 10.50
N SER A 126 -12.09 -1.21 11.06
CA SER A 126 -13.39 -1.52 10.44
C SER A 126 -13.55 -0.94 9.03
N ARG A 127 -13.04 0.27 8.77
CA ARG A 127 -13.06 0.86 7.43
C ARG A 127 -12.14 0.12 6.46
N ILE A 128 -10.96 -0.29 6.93
CA ILE A 128 -10.01 -1.10 6.15
C ILE A 128 -10.66 -2.45 5.80
N ASP A 129 -11.28 -3.14 6.76
CA ASP A 129 -11.93 -4.43 6.55
C ASP A 129 -13.05 -4.36 5.50
N ASN A 130 -13.91 -3.33 5.60
CA ASN A 130 -14.94 -3.08 4.60
C ASN A 130 -14.33 -2.87 3.22
N ARG A 131 -13.26 -2.08 3.14
CA ARG A 131 -12.58 -1.79 1.88
C ARG A 131 -11.86 -3.01 1.30
N ILE A 132 -11.28 -3.87 2.13
CA ILE A 132 -10.72 -5.18 1.72
C ILE A 132 -11.80 -6.01 1.03
N ALA A 133 -13.00 -6.08 1.62
CA ALA A 133 -14.11 -6.84 1.06
C ALA A 133 -14.56 -6.28 -0.31
N GLU A 134 -14.61 -4.96 -0.46
CA GLU A 134 -14.91 -4.30 -1.74
C GLU A 134 -13.85 -4.59 -2.81
N ILE A 135 -12.57 -4.44 -2.48
CA ILE A 135 -11.45 -4.69 -3.39
C ILE A 135 -11.49 -6.15 -3.87
N ARG A 136 -11.68 -7.11 -2.96
CA ARG A 136 -11.78 -8.54 -3.30
C ARG A 136 -13.03 -8.89 -4.09
N ARG A 137 -14.11 -8.11 -4.00
CA ARG A 137 -15.36 -8.40 -4.73
C ARG A 137 -15.37 -7.76 -6.12
N ASN A 138 -14.93 -6.51 -6.22
CA ASN A 138 -15.23 -5.64 -7.35
C ASN A 138 -14.00 -5.31 -8.20
N GLU A 139 -12.81 -5.24 -7.62
CA GLU A 139 -11.59 -4.82 -8.34
C GLU A 139 -10.68 -5.98 -8.70
N PHE A 140 -10.42 -6.86 -7.74
CA PHE A 140 -9.51 -8.00 -7.90
C PHE A 140 -10.13 -9.31 -7.40
N PRO A 141 -11.27 -9.76 -7.98
CA PRO A 141 -11.92 -11.02 -7.59
C PRO A 141 -11.03 -12.25 -7.73
N GLN A 142 -10.07 -12.22 -8.66
CA GLN A 142 -9.09 -13.29 -8.85
C GLN A 142 -8.17 -13.48 -7.63
N LEU A 143 -7.95 -12.44 -6.80
CA LEU A 143 -7.09 -12.53 -5.62
C LEU A 143 -7.80 -13.19 -4.43
N ALA A 144 -9.13 -13.26 -4.44
CA ALA A 144 -9.89 -13.87 -3.34
C ALA A 144 -9.65 -15.39 -3.22
N ASN A 145 -9.33 -16.05 -4.34
CA ASN A 145 -9.18 -17.50 -4.44
C ASN A 145 -7.76 -17.94 -4.81
N MET A 146 -6.77 -17.03 -4.78
CA MET A 146 -5.40 -17.36 -5.15
C MET A 146 -4.85 -18.40 -4.16
N LYS A 147 -4.66 -19.63 -4.63
CA LYS A 147 -3.84 -20.64 -3.95
C LYS A 147 -2.40 -20.39 -4.38
N LEU A 148 -1.50 -20.22 -3.41
CA LEU A 148 -0.08 -20.07 -3.71
C LEU A 148 0.40 -21.29 -4.49
N PRO A 149 1.12 -21.13 -5.62
CA PRO A 149 1.86 -22.24 -6.18
C PRO A 149 2.88 -22.68 -5.12
N HIS A 150 2.73 -23.91 -4.64
CA HIS A 150 3.62 -24.56 -3.69
C HIS A 150 5.04 -24.65 -4.23
#